data_AF-A0A1R0G5A6-F1
#
_entry.id   AF-A0A1R0G5A6-F1
#
_cell.length_a   1.000
_cell.length_b   1.000
_cell.length_c   1.000
_cell.angle_alpha   90.00
_cell.angle_beta   90.00
_cell.angle_gamma   90.00
#
_symmetry.space_group_name_H-M   'P 1'
#
loop_
_entity.id
_entity.type
_entity.pdbx_description
1 polymer ?
#
loop_
_entity_poly.entity_id
_entity_poly.type
_entity_poly.pdbx_seq_one_letter_code
_entity_poly.pdbx_strand_id
1 'polypeptide(L)'
;MPQIIFLPHAEHCPDGMVVEAETGKSILEVAHDHHIEIESACGGVNACTTCHCIIREGFNSLEEADELEEDYLDRAWGLEPTSRLSCQAKVGTEDLTVEIPKYSLNHAAEAPH
;
A
#
# COMPACT_ATOMS: atom_id res chain seq x y z
N MET A 1 8.64 12.93 12.77
CA MET A 1 7.95 11.76 12.23
C MET A 1 7.99 11.96 10.73
N PRO A 2 8.31 10.93 9.93
CA PRO A 2 8.21 11.05 8.48
C PRO A 2 6.76 11.30 8.08
N GLN A 3 6.57 11.94 6.93
CA GLN A 3 5.28 12.17 6.32
C GLN A 3 4.98 11.11 5.27
N ILE A 4 3.72 10.70 5.17
CA ILE A 4 3.21 9.96 4.01
C ILE A 4 2.25 10.86 3.24
N ILE A 5 2.54 11.04 1.96
CA ILE A 5 1.69 11.73 1.01
C ILE A 5 0.95 10.66 0.21
N PHE A 6 -0.32 10.45 0.53
CA PHE A 6 -1.23 9.65 -0.30
C PHE A 6 -1.70 10.51 -1.47
N LEU A 7 -1.38 10.09 -2.69
CA LEU A 7 -1.83 10.78 -3.90
C LEU A 7 -3.35 10.67 -4.06
N PRO A 8 -3.97 11.64 -4.76
CA PRO A 8 -5.41 11.61 -5.03
C PRO A 8 -5.85 10.30 -5.70
N HIS A 9 -6.88 9.69 -5.15
CA HIS A 9 -7.50 8.47 -5.63
C HIS A 9 -9.02 8.55 -5.54
N ALA A 10 -9.73 8.29 -6.64
CA ALA A 10 -11.16 8.55 -6.76
C ALA A 10 -12.04 7.85 -5.70
N GLU A 11 -11.64 6.67 -5.23
CA GLU A 11 -12.42 5.87 -4.28
C GLU A 11 -11.91 6.02 -2.84
N HIS A 12 -10.62 5.75 -2.62
CA HIS A 12 -10.02 5.73 -1.28
C HIS A 12 -9.55 7.09 -0.72
N CYS A 13 -9.19 8.06 -1.58
CA CYS A 13 -8.62 9.33 -1.12
C CYS A 13 -8.79 10.46 -2.16
N PRO A 14 -10.01 10.97 -2.42
CA PRO A 14 -10.31 11.79 -3.60
C PRO A 14 -9.43 13.03 -3.80
N ASP A 15 -9.07 13.70 -2.70
CA ASP A 15 -8.28 14.93 -2.70
C ASP A 15 -6.78 14.68 -2.40
N GLY A 16 -6.39 13.42 -2.18
CA GLY A 16 -5.11 13.08 -1.58
C GLY A 16 -5.07 13.44 -0.09
N MET A 17 -4.01 13.03 0.59
CA MET A 17 -3.83 13.34 2.01
C MET A 17 -2.35 13.34 2.39
N VAL A 18 -1.97 14.24 3.30
CA VAL A 18 -0.64 14.22 3.94
C VAL A 18 -0.84 13.89 5.41
N VAL A 19 -0.14 12.88 5.89
CA VAL A 19 -0.25 12.39 7.26
C VAL A 19 1.12 12.18 7.88
N GLU A 20 1.20 12.34 9.20
CA GLU A 20 2.40 11.98 9.97
C GLU A 20 2.36 10.48 10.27
N ALA A 21 3.48 9.80 10.07
CA ALA A 21 3.60 8.37 10.32
C ALA A 21 4.66 8.05 11.38
N GLU A 22 4.37 7.07 12.22
CA GLU A 22 5.35 6.52 13.15
C GLU A 22 6.24 5.50 12.42
N THR A 23 7.56 5.62 12.58
CA THR A 23 8.51 4.64 12.06
C THR A 23 8.19 3.24 12.56
N GLY A 24 8.17 2.25 11.67
CA GLY A 24 7.86 0.86 11.97
C GLY A 24 6.38 0.48 11.87
N LYS A 25 5.46 1.44 11.72
CA LYS A 25 4.10 1.13 11.24
C LYS A 25 4.13 0.77 9.76
N SER A 26 3.22 -0.10 9.33
CA SER A 26 3.01 -0.36 7.90
C SER A 26 2.25 0.79 7.25
N ILE A 27 2.45 0.99 5.94
CA ILE A 27 1.68 1.97 5.16
C ILE A 27 0.17 1.68 5.24
N LEU A 28 -0.23 0.40 5.30
CA LEU A 28 -1.64 0.00 5.46
C LEU A 28 -2.23 0.46 6.79
N GLU A 29 -1.52 0.24 7.90
CA GLU A 29 -1.97 0.70 9.23
C GLU A 29 -2.13 2.22 9.26
N VAL A 30 -1.17 2.96 8.70
CA VAL A 30 -1.25 4.42 8.61
C VAL A 30 -2.42 4.87 7.72
N ALA A 31 -2.67 4.20 6.61
CA ALA A 31 -3.82 4.50 5.75
C ALA A 31 -5.15 4.32 6.52
N HIS A 32 -5.32 3.20 7.22
CA HIS A 32 -6.53 2.90 8.00
C HIS A 32 -6.73 3.83 9.19
N ASP A 33 -5.67 4.19 9.91
CA ASP A 33 -5.69 5.19 11.00
C ASP A 33 -6.24 6.55 10.52
N HIS A 34 -6.13 6.84 9.22
CA HIS A 34 -6.57 8.06 8.57
C HIS A 34 -7.79 7.89 7.64
N HIS A 35 -8.52 6.77 7.75
CA HIS A 35 -9.73 6.46 6.97
C HIS A 35 -9.50 6.37 5.45
N ILE A 36 -8.28 6.05 5.02
CA ILE A 36 -7.97 5.68 3.65
C ILE A 36 -8.11 4.16 3.55
N GLU A 37 -9.30 3.72 3.14
CA GLU A 37 -9.72 2.32 3.16
C GLU A 37 -9.09 1.50 2.02
N ILE A 38 -7.79 1.22 2.11
CA ILE A 38 -7.11 0.28 1.21
C ILE A 38 -7.55 -1.15 1.58
N GLU A 39 -7.94 -1.93 0.58
CA GLU A 39 -8.44 -3.29 0.80
C GLU A 39 -7.35 -4.25 1.30
N SER A 40 -7.69 -5.06 2.30
CA SER A 40 -6.77 -6.04 2.91
C SER A 40 -7.44 -7.43 3.02
N ALA A 41 -7.73 -8.08 1.90
CA ALA A 41 -8.51 -9.33 1.87
C ALA A 41 -7.92 -10.47 2.72
N CYS A 42 -6.59 -10.57 2.82
CA CYS A 42 -5.94 -11.56 3.70
C CYS A 42 -5.75 -11.08 5.15
N GLY A 43 -6.17 -9.86 5.50
CA GLY A 43 -5.93 -9.27 6.82
C GLY A 43 -4.50 -8.76 7.03
N GLY A 44 -3.75 -8.49 5.96
CA GLY A 44 -2.40 -7.93 6.05
C GLY A 44 -1.27 -8.94 6.33
N VAL A 45 -1.48 -10.22 6.01
CA VAL A 45 -0.56 -11.34 6.34
C VAL A 45 0.27 -11.83 5.14
N ASN A 46 0.56 -10.95 4.17
CA ASN A 46 1.34 -11.27 2.96
C ASN A 46 0.78 -12.48 2.16
N ALA A 47 -0.54 -12.48 1.89
CA ALA A 47 -1.22 -13.59 1.22
C ALA A 47 -2.23 -13.15 0.14
N CYS A 48 -2.18 -11.89 -0.30
CA CYS A 48 -3.00 -11.35 -1.39
C CYS A 48 -2.37 -10.07 -1.94
N THR A 49 -2.91 -9.52 -3.02
CA THR A 49 -2.44 -8.28 -3.65
C THR A 49 -3.40 -7.09 -3.50
N THR A 50 -4.48 -7.22 -2.72
CA THR A 50 -5.49 -6.15 -2.61
C THR A 50 -4.96 -4.86 -1.99
N CYS A 51 -3.92 -4.99 -1.17
CA CYS A 51 -3.26 -3.86 -0.50
C CYS A 51 -2.07 -3.29 -1.30
N HIS A 52 -1.94 -3.66 -2.57
CA HIS A 52 -0.89 -3.17 -3.46
C HIS A 52 -0.89 -1.63 -3.50
N CYS A 53 0.30 -1.06 -3.37
CA CYS A 53 0.56 0.37 -3.52
C CYS A 53 1.85 0.57 -4.33
N ILE A 54 2.03 1.77 -4.87
CA ILE A 54 3.25 2.15 -5.60
C ILE A 54 3.92 3.30 -4.86
N ILE A 55 5.19 3.12 -4.53
CA ILE A 55 5.97 4.14 -3.83
C ILE A 55 6.61 5.04 -4.88
N ARG A 56 6.07 6.25 -5.03
CA ARG A 56 6.53 7.23 -6.01
C ARG A 56 7.79 7.96 -5.53
N GLU A 57 7.90 8.20 -4.22
CA GLU A 57 9.07 8.80 -3.58
C GLU A 57 9.36 8.11 -2.26
N GLY A 58 10.65 8.00 -1.90
CA GLY A 58 11.09 7.38 -0.65
C GLY A 58 11.22 5.85 -0.68
N PHE A 59 11.02 5.19 -1.82
CA PHE A 59 11.08 3.71 -1.95
C PHE A 59 12.36 3.09 -1.36
N ASN A 60 13.53 3.68 -1.65
CA ASN A 60 14.82 3.15 -1.18
C ASN A 60 15.04 3.29 0.34
N SER A 61 14.14 4.01 1.04
CA SER A 61 14.19 4.13 2.51
C SER A 61 13.47 2.97 3.22
N LEU A 62 12.66 2.20 2.48
CA LEU A 62 11.95 1.03 2.98
C LEU A 62 12.90 -0.17 3.05
N GLU A 63 12.57 -1.12 3.92
CA GLU A 63 13.18 -2.46 3.84
C GLU A 63 12.84 -3.12 2.50
N GLU A 64 13.76 -3.92 1.97
CA GLU A 64 13.55 -4.70 0.75
C GLU A 64 12.33 -5.63 0.92
N ALA A 65 11.59 -5.86 -0.16
CA ALA A 65 10.52 -6.86 -0.15
C ALA A 65 11.12 -8.25 0.09
N ASP A 66 10.43 -9.08 0.86
CA ASP A 66 10.83 -10.48 1.01
C ASP A 66 10.38 -11.31 -0.20
N GLU A 67 10.93 -12.53 -0.33
CA GLU A 67 10.60 -13.43 -1.45
C GLU A 67 9.09 -13.68 -1.58
N LEU A 68 8.37 -13.73 -0.46
CA LEU A 68 6.93 -13.97 -0.46
C LEU A 68 6.15 -12.76 -0.97
N GLU A 69 6.55 -11.55 -0.56
CA GLU A 69 5.98 -10.30 -1.07
C GLU A 69 6.21 -10.19 -2.58
N GLU A 70 7.42 -10.49 -3.07
CA GLU A 70 7.75 -10.50 -4.50
C GLU A 70 6.85 -11.50 -5.28
N ASP A 71 6.70 -12.72 -4.77
CA ASP A 71 5.85 -13.76 -5.37
C ASP A 71 4.38 -13.34 -5.53
N TYR A 72 3.87 -12.53 -4.60
CA TYR A 72 2.51 -11.98 -4.68
C TYR A 72 2.46 -10.74 -5.58
N LEU A 73 3.45 -9.85 -5.51
CA LEU A 73 3.53 -8.66 -6.36
C LEU A 73 3.51 -9.01 -7.86
N ASP A 74 4.11 -10.14 -8.26
CA ASP A 74 4.03 -10.68 -9.63
C ASP A 74 2.60 -10.93 -10.12
N ARG A 75 1.63 -11.03 -9.21
CA ARG A 75 0.20 -11.23 -9.49
C ARG A 75 -0.61 -9.95 -9.34
N ALA A 76 0.01 -8.84 -8.96
CA ALA A 76 -0.66 -7.57 -8.79
C ALA A 76 -1.03 -6.94 -10.14
N TRP A 77 -2.18 -6.27 -10.18
CA TRP A 77 -2.53 -5.47 -11.34
C TRP A 77 -1.68 -4.20 -11.38
N GLY A 78 -1.12 -3.85 -12.54
CA GLY A 78 -0.33 -2.62 -12.67
C GLY A 78 0.97 -2.63 -11.85
N LEU A 79 1.64 -3.79 -11.77
CA LEU A 79 2.95 -3.91 -11.12
C LEU A 79 3.97 -2.93 -11.73
N GLU A 80 4.71 -2.24 -10.86
CA GLU A 80 5.79 -1.32 -11.19
C GLU A 80 7.04 -1.65 -10.34
N PRO A 81 8.24 -1.18 -10.74
CA PRO A 81 9.48 -1.45 -10.01
C PRO A 81 9.50 -0.97 -8.55
N THR A 82 8.65 0.00 -8.20
CA THR A 82 8.52 0.53 -6.84
C THR A 82 7.22 0.12 -6.16
N SER A 83 6.57 -0.92 -6.67
CA SER A 83 5.41 -1.53 -6.03
C SER A 83 5.77 -2.20 -4.71
N ARG A 84 4.85 -2.11 -3.75
CA ARG A 84 4.90 -2.81 -2.47
C ARG A 84 3.51 -3.28 -2.06
N LEU A 85 3.44 -4.31 -1.23
CA LEU A 85 2.25 -4.60 -0.46
C LEU A 85 2.24 -3.66 0.75
N SER A 86 1.27 -2.74 0.83
CA SER A 86 1.24 -1.71 1.88
C SER A 86 1.21 -2.28 3.31
N CYS A 87 0.76 -3.54 3.48
CA CYS A 87 0.81 -4.24 4.77
C CYS A 87 2.23 -4.67 5.18
N GLN A 88 3.13 -4.88 4.22
CA GLN A 88 4.53 -5.27 4.46
C GLN A 88 5.48 -4.08 4.40
N ALA A 89 5.14 -3.01 3.68
CA ALA A 89 5.95 -1.80 3.61
C ALA A 89 5.94 -1.03 4.95
N LYS A 90 7.00 -1.21 5.74
CA LYS A 90 7.24 -0.50 7.00
C LYS A 90 7.80 0.90 6.78
N VAL A 91 7.20 1.91 7.40
CA VAL A 91 7.65 3.30 7.34
C VAL A 91 9.02 3.43 8.00
N GLY A 92 9.99 3.96 7.24
CA GLY A 92 11.34 4.23 7.69
C GLY A 92 11.48 5.58 8.40
N THR A 93 12.56 6.29 8.11
CA THR A 93 12.83 7.65 8.65
C THR A 93 12.66 8.76 7.62
N GLU A 94 12.41 8.41 6.36
CA GLU A 94 12.21 9.35 5.27
C GLU A 94 10.73 9.46 4.89
N ASP A 95 10.38 10.59 4.27
CA ASP A 95 9.03 10.83 3.79
C ASP A 95 8.72 9.94 2.57
N LEU A 96 7.46 9.55 2.44
CA LEU A 96 6.99 8.68 1.36
C LEU A 96 5.90 9.37 0.54
N THR A 97 5.93 9.16 -0.77
CA THR A 97 4.77 9.46 -1.63
C THR A 97 4.18 8.14 -2.11
N VAL A 98 2.93 7.88 -1.77
CA VAL A 98 2.23 6.61 -2.01
C VAL A 98 1.08 6.82 -3.00
N GLU A 99 1.07 6.01 -4.05
CA GLU A 99 -0.04 5.91 -4.98
C GLU A 99 -0.82 4.62 -4.74
N ILE A 100 -2.15 4.75 -4.65
CA ILE A 100 -3.06 3.59 -4.64
C ILE A 100 -3.41 3.28 -6.10
N PRO A 101 -3.18 2.06 -6.60
CA PRO A 101 -3.53 1.68 -7.96
C PRO A 101 -5.03 1.79 -8.19
N LYS A 102 -5.41 2.15 -9.42
CA LYS A 102 -6.83 2.31 -9.80
C LYS A 102 -7.66 1.03 -9.65
N TYR A 103 -7.03 -0.13 -9.76
CA TYR A 103 -7.68 -1.43 -9.67
C TYR A 103 -6.83 -2.39 -8.85
N SER A 104 -7.47 -3.25 -8.05
CA SER A 104 -6.86 -4.37 -7.37
C SER A 104 -7.54 -5.68 -7.80
N LEU A 105 -6.81 -6.80 -7.73
CA LEU A 105 -7.38 -8.13 -7.95
C LEU A 105 -7.76 -8.74 -6.60
N ASN A 106 -9.05 -8.74 -6.28
CA ASN A 106 -9.57 -9.47 -5.13
C ASN A 106 -10.20 -10.81 -5.56
N HIS A 107 -9.48 -11.91 -5.35
CA HIS A 107 -9.97 -13.27 -5.64
C HIS A 107 -10.98 -13.80 -4.61
N ALA A 108 -11.10 -13.16 -3.45
CA ALA A 108 -12.08 -13.50 -2.43
C ALA A 108 -13.41 -12.75 -2.60
N ALA A 109 -13.46 -11.74 -3.48
CA ALA A 109 -14.69 -11.03 -3.77
C ALA A 109 -15.69 -11.97 -4.48
N GLU A 110 -16.84 -12.21 -3.85
CA GLU A 110 -17.93 -12.94 -4.49
C GLU A 110 -18.49 -12.12 -5.66
N ALA A 111 -18.83 -12.79 -6.77
CA ALA A 111 -19.49 -12.13 -7.89
C ALA A 111 -20.85 -11.58 -7.41
N PRO A 112 -21.23 -10.34 -7.78
CA PRO A 112 -22.52 -9.79 -7.40
C PRO A 112 -23.64 -10.71 -7.92
N HIS A 113 -24.49 -11.16 -7.00
CA HIS A 113 -25.69 -11.95 -7.30
C HIS A 113 -26.77 -11.15 -8.02
#